data_AF-K1Z940-F1
#
_entry.id   AF-K1Z940-F1
#
_cell.length_a   1.000
_cell.length_b   1.000
_cell.length_c   1.000
_cell.angle_alpha   90.00
_cell.angle_beta   90.00
_cell.angle_gamma   90.00
#
_symmetry.space_group_name_H-M   'P 1'
#
loop_
_entity.id
_entity.type
_entity.pdbx_description
1 polymer ?
#
loop_
_entity_poly.entity_id
_entity_poly.type
_entity_poly.pdbx_seq_one_letter_code
_entity_poly.pdbx_strand_id
1 'polypeptide(L)' 'MKNYIKPNWPAPKNVKAYTTKRTGGVSQPPYDSFNFSLITGDNQDAVLTNRKILSQELNLPQEP' A
#
# COMPACT_ATOMS: atom_id res chain seq x y z
N MET A 1 13.68 2.83 1.22
CA MET A 1 13.53 1.47 0.63
C MET A 1 12.14 1.37 0.03
N LYS A 2 11.91 0.54 -1.01
CA LYS A 2 10.57 0.39 -1.60
C LYS A 2 9.66 -0.44 -0.68
N ASN A 3 8.40 -0.04 -0.52
CA ASN A 3 7.42 -0.71 0.36
C ASN A 3 6.58 -1.79 -0.35
N TYR A 4 7.06 -2.26 -1.50
CA TYR A 4 6.37 -3.24 -2.33
C TYR A 4 7.35 -4.20 -3.01
N ILE A 5 6.79 -5.29 -3.53
CA ILE A 5 7.43 -6.31 -4.35
C ILE A 5 6.77 -6.27 -5.74
N LYS A 6 7.56 -6.40 -6.80
CA LYS A 6 7.04 -6.56 -8.16
C LYS A 6 7.01 -8.06 -8.50
N PRO A 7 5.89 -8.59 -9.04
CA PRO A 7 5.85 -9.98 -9.50
C PRO A 7 6.78 -10.14 -10.70
N ASN A 8 7.54 -11.23 -10.71
CA ASN A 8 8.41 -11.59 -11.82
C ASN A 8 7.66 -12.53 -12.77
N TRP A 9 6.96 -11.95 -13.75
CA TRP A 9 6.16 -12.68 -14.73
C TRP A 9 6.12 -11.91 -16.07
N PRO A 10 5.79 -12.57 -17.20
CA PRO A 10 5.76 -11.93 -18.51
C PRO A 10 4.49 -11.09 -18.72
N ALA A 11 4.33 -10.02 -17.94
CA ALA A 11 3.21 -9.09 -18.07
C ALA A 11 3.27 -8.32 -19.41
N PRO A 12 2.13 -8.03 -20.06
CA PRO A 12 2.06 -7.04 -21.13
C PRO A 12 2.60 -5.67 -20.67
N LYS A 13 3.18 -4.87 -21.59
CA LYS A 13 3.83 -3.58 -21.28
C LYS A 13 2.92 -2.58 -20.56
N ASN A 14 1.61 -2.67 -20.78
CA ASN A 14 0.59 -1.81 -20.20
C ASN A 14 0.04 -2.32 -18.85
N VAL A 15 0.47 -3.50 -18.38
CA VAL A 15 0.05 -4.08 -17.10
C VAL A 15 1.17 -3.90 -16.09
N LYS A 16 0.85 -3.24 -14.97
CA LYS A 16 1.76 -3.12 -13.81
C LYS A 16 1.10 -3.78 -12.61
N ALA A 17 1.86 -4.56 -11.86
CA ALA A 17 1.38 -5.25 -10.66
C ALA A 17 2.40 -5.10 -9.52
N TYR A 18 1.89 -5.08 -8.29
CA TYR A 18 2.65 -4.84 -7.07
C TYR A 18 2.01 -5.58 -5.90
N THR A 19 2.83 -6.05 -4.96
CA THR A 19 2.39 -6.55 -3.65
C THR A 19 3.04 -5.72 -2.56
N THR A 20 2.25 -5.05 -1.72
CA THR A 20 2.78 -4.24 -0.63
C THR A 20 3.35 -5.09 0.49
N LYS A 21 4.30 -4.54 1.25
CA LYS A 21 4.78 -5.11 2.51
C LYS A 21 4.02 -4.51 3.70
N ARG A 22 4.12 -5.15 4.86
CA ARG A 22 3.56 -4.64 6.13
C ARG A 22 4.27 -3.37 6.63
N THR A 23 5.51 -3.14 6.19
CA THR A 23 6.40 -2.03 6.60
C THR A 23 6.16 -0.77 5.76
N GLY A 24 6.44 0.41 6.35
CA GLY A 24 6.49 1.68 5.62
C GLY A 24 5.22 2.52 5.71
N GLY A 25 4.27 2.13 6.56
CA GLY A 25 3.11 2.94 6.88
C GLY A 25 3.20 3.59 8.26
N VAL A 26 2.06 4.09 8.74
CA VAL A 26 1.94 4.87 9.98
C VAL A 26 1.00 4.25 11.03
N SER A 27 0.32 3.14 10.70
CA SER A 27 -0.54 2.42 11.64
C SER A 27 0.27 1.91 12.84
N GLN A 28 -0.38 1.81 14.00
CA GLN A 28 0.20 1.31 15.24
C GLN A 28 -0.25 -0.13 15.53
N PRO A 29 0.38 -0.86 16.46
CA PRO A 29 -0.06 -2.19 16.86
C PRO A 29 -1.55 -2.19 17.26
N PRO A 30 -2.33 -3.21 16.87
CA PRO A 30 -1.93 -4.46 16.22
C PRO A 30 -1.89 -4.39 14.68
N TYR A 31 -2.01 -3.20 14.08
CA TYR A 31 -2.06 -2.99 12.62
C TYR A 31 -0.78 -2.40 12.07
N ASP A 32 0.31 -2.41 12.84
CA ASP A 32 1.57 -1.83 12.42
C ASP A 32 2.08 -2.48 11.12
N SER A 33 2.58 -1.77 10.11
CA SER A 33 2.60 -0.31 9.95
C SER A 33 1.74 0.17 8.76
N PHE A 34 1.54 -0.67 7.75
CA PHE A 34 0.98 -0.27 6.45
C PHE A 34 -0.37 -0.93 6.18
N ASN A 35 -1.39 -0.51 6.93
CA ASN A 35 -2.75 -1.02 6.81
C ASN A 35 -3.55 -0.20 5.80
N PHE A 36 -4.29 -0.87 4.92
CA PHE A 36 -5.15 -0.20 3.94
C PHE A 36 -6.64 -0.42 4.19
N SER A 37 -7.00 -1.27 5.15
CA SER A 37 -8.38 -1.64 5.39
C SER A 37 -9.08 -0.67 6.34
N LEU A 38 -10.22 -0.12 5.90
CA LEU A 38 -11.08 0.74 6.71
C LEU A 38 -12.02 -0.05 7.66
N ILE A 39 -12.00 -1.39 7.59
CA ILE A 39 -12.91 -2.26 8.34
C ILE A 39 -12.22 -3.12 9.40
N THR A 40 -10.91 -2.97 9.59
CA THR A 40 -10.14 -3.76 10.58
C THR A 40 -10.19 -3.20 11.99
N GLY A 41 -10.84 -2.06 12.23
CA GLY A 41 -10.82 -1.38 13.53
C GLY A 41 -9.54 -0.56 13.79
N ASP A 42 -8.77 -0.27 12.74
CA ASP A 42 -7.60 0.62 12.81
C ASP A 42 -8.05 2.09 12.81
N ASN A 43 -7.13 2.99 13.16
CA ASN A 43 -7.35 4.42 13.04
C ASN A 43 -7.54 4.78 11.55
N GLN A 44 -8.70 5.37 11.24
CA GLN A 44 -9.07 5.72 9.87
C GLN A 44 -8.07 6.69 9.21
N ASP A 45 -7.56 7.69 9.93
CA ASP A 45 -6.59 8.64 9.39
C ASP A 45 -5.24 7.96 9.09
N ALA A 46 -4.84 6.99 9.90
CA ALA A 46 -3.65 6.18 9.62
C ALA A 46 -3.83 5.35 8.34
N VAL A 47 -5.00 4.73 8.16
CA VAL A 47 -5.34 3.97 6.94
C VAL A 47 -5.36 4.85 5.70
N LEU A 48 -6.00 6.02 5.76
CA LEU A 48 -6.03 6.98 4.66
C LEU A 48 -4.63 7.52 4.33
N THR A 49 -3.81 7.77 5.35
CA THR A 49 -2.40 8.15 5.17
C THR A 49 -1.62 7.05 4.47
N ASN A 50 -1.81 5.78 4.86
CA ASN A 50 -1.18 4.65 4.21
C ASN A 50 -1.59 4.54 2.73
N ARG A 51 -2.88 4.66 2.41
CA ARG A 51 -3.37 4.66 1.01
C ARG A 51 -2.75 5.80 0.19
N LYS A 52 -2.61 6.98 0.78
CA LYS A 52 -1.95 8.14 0.16
C LYS A 52 -0.47 7.88 -0.11
N ILE A 53 0.26 7.32 0.86
CA ILE A 53 1.68 6.93 0.70
C ILE A 53 1.83 5.98 -0.49
N LEU A 54 0.99 4.93 -0.58
CA LEU A 54 1.04 3.96 -1.68
C LEU A 54 0.75 4.61 -3.03
N SER A 55 -0.26 5.47 -3.09
CA SER A 55 -0.65 6.18 -4.32
C SER A 55 0.48 7.07 -4.84
N GLN A 56 1.18 7.76 -3.95
CA GLN A 56 2.34 8.58 -4.28
C GLN A 56 3.56 7.73 -4.71
N GLU A 57 3.85 6.66 -3.97
CA GLU A 57 5.01 5.80 -4.23
C GLU A 57 4.90 5.07 -5.59
N LEU A 58 3.69 4.72 -6.01
CA LEU A 58 3.42 4.02 -7.27
C LEU A 58 2.90 4.91 -8.40
N ASN A 59 2.68 6.20 -8.13
CA ASN A 59 2.04 7.14 -9.06
C ASN A 59 0.72 6.57 -9.63
N LEU A 60 -0.16 6.13 -8.72
CA LEU A 60 -1.42 5.50 -9.10
C LEU A 60 -2.39 6.53 -9.69
N PRO A 61 -3.17 6.15 -10.72
CA PRO A 61 -4.17 7.05 -11.30
C PRO A 61 -5.39 7.26 -10.39
N GLN A 62 -5.60 6.39 -9.41
CA GLN A 62 -6.69 6.43 -8.45
C GLN A 62 -6.27 5.79 -7.12
N GLU A 63 -7.04 6.05 -6.07
CA GLU A 63 -6.79 5.46 -4.76
C GLU A 63 -7.04 3.93 -4.78
N PRO A 64 -6.21 3.13 -4.07
CA PRO A 64 -6.35 1.67 -3.95
C PRO A 64 -7.49 1.22 -3.02
#